data_AF-A0A9X1R5Z1-F1
#
_entry.id   AF-A0A9X1R5Z1-F1
#
_cell.length_a   1.000
_cell.length_b   1.000
_cell.length_c   1.000
_cell.angle_alpha   90.00
_cell.angle_beta   90.00
_cell.angle_gamma   90.00
#
_symmetry.space_group_name_H-M   'P 1'
#
loop_
_entity.id
_entity.type
_entity.pdbx_description
1 polymer ?
#
loop_
_entity_poly.entity_id
_entity_poly.type
_entity_poly.pdbx_seq_one_letter_code
_entity_poly.pdbx_strand_id
1 'polypeptide(L)'
;MAKPDCTTSTSDLVWLGDALARAIEPLGSLAAAVEQLTRWLKDGKLAWTCMSWSGLDAEGLAMEKRKKLEAEDLVQHRSEQGDSTGRIIYSLPTAAYSPGDPGFWGAKLRIDWKGNEASEARRHGSRALGIKVSRAQLTALLPDEPHDGEKVRGAAVWITDEVKRMRAEGKIPPDIRITDLARVLERRMANAAKHDQSLRAIKWKSIRNQLVAWGLWPVALIK
;
A
#
# COMPACT_ATOMS: atom_id res chain seq x y z
N MET A 1 -7.36 -35.61 12.15
CA MET A 1 -7.47 -34.37 11.34
C MET A 1 -6.25 -34.32 10.43
N ALA A 2 -6.44 -34.55 9.14
CA ALA A 2 -5.35 -34.52 8.16
C ALA A 2 -4.91 -33.07 7.91
N LYS A 3 -3.61 -32.79 8.02
CA LYS A 3 -3.03 -31.53 7.52
C LYS A 3 -3.17 -31.56 5.98
N PRO A 4 -3.73 -30.53 5.34
CA PRO A 4 -3.72 -30.46 3.89
C PRO A 4 -2.26 -30.37 3.43
N ASP A 5 -1.80 -31.35 2.66
CA ASP A 5 -0.52 -31.33 1.97
C ASP A 5 -0.55 -30.23 0.90
N CYS A 6 -0.25 -29.01 1.34
CA CYS A 6 -0.09 -27.85 0.47
C CYS A 6 1.31 -27.88 -0.13
N THR A 7 1.61 -28.88 -0.97
CA THR A 7 2.77 -28.85 -1.86
C THR A 7 2.44 -27.93 -3.04
N THR A 8 2.28 -26.63 -2.77
CA THR A 8 2.18 -25.63 -3.82
C THR A 8 3.51 -25.65 -4.56
N SER A 9 3.48 -26.09 -5.82
CA SER A 9 4.67 -26.09 -6.68
C SER A 9 5.31 -24.72 -6.63
N THR A 10 6.56 -24.64 -6.16
CA THR A 10 7.32 -23.39 -5.95
C THR A 10 7.44 -22.56 -7.23
N SER A 11 7.17 -23.18 -8.39
CA SER A 11 7.19 -22.58 -9.72
C SER A 11 6.11 -21.52 -9.96
N ASP A 12 5.04 -21.44 -9.16
CA ASP A 12 3.93 -20.50 -9.41
C ASP A 12 3.89 -19.28 -8.49
N LEU A 13 5.06 -18.89 -7.95
CA LEU A 13 5.21 -17.72 -7.11
C LEU A 13 5.66 -16.49 -7.93
N VAL A 14 5.07 -15.33 -7.66
CA VAL A 14 5.49 -14.03 -8.22
C VAL A 14 5.96 -13.10 -7.12
N TRP A 15 6.87 -12.19 -7.44
CA TRP A 15 7.34 -11.18 -6.51
C TRP A 15 6.20 -10.24 -6.10
N LEU A 16 6.26 -9.71 -4.88
CA LEU A 16 5.25 -8.80 -4.34
C LEU A 16 5.05 -7.55 -5.21
N GLY A 17 6.12 -6.98 -5.75
CA GLY A 17 6.07 -5.85 -6.69
C GLY A 17 5.42 -6.21 -8.03
N ASP A 18 5.66 -7.41 -8.55
CA ASP A 18 5.02 -7.90 -9.78
C ASP A 18 3.52 -8.16 -9.55
N ALA A 19 3.17 -8.69 -8.38
CA ALA A 19 1.78 -8.85 -7.97
C ALA A 19 1.06 -7.50 -7.88
N LEU A 20 1.73 -6.47 -7.34
CA LEU A 20 1.19 -5.11 -7.34
C LEU A 20 0.98 -4.58 -8.75
N ALA A 21 1.99 -4.69 -9.63
CA ALA A 21 1.87 -4.23 -11.02
C ALA A 21 0.68 -4.87 -11.75
N ARG A 22 0.45 -6.17 -11.54
CA ARG A 22 -0.69 -6.92 -12.12
C ARG A 22 -2.03 -6.51 -11.53
N ALA A 23 -2.07 -6.06 -10.28
CA ALA A 23 -3.29 -5.68 -9.61
C ALA A 23 -3.73 -4.23 -9.92
N ILE A 24 -2.82 -3.36 -10.40
CA ILE A 24 -3.14 -1.95 -10.68
C ILE A 24 -4.23 -1.79 -11.73
N GLU A 25 -4.11 -2.49 -12.86
CA GLU A 25 -5.04 -2.36 -13.98
C GLU A 25 -6.44 -2.89 -13.63
N PRO A 26 -6.61 -4.13 -13.12
CA PRO A 26 -7.94 -4.65 -12.77
C PRO A 26 -8.63 -3.90 -11.62
N LEU A 27 -7.86 -3.32 -10.69
CA LEU A 27 -8.38 -2.57 -9.54
C LEU A 27 -8.43 -1.06 -9.79
N GLY A 28 -8.04 -0.60 -10.98
CA GLY A 28 -8.18 0.78 -11.45
C GLY A 28 -7.22 1.82 -10.86
N SER A 29 -6.43 1.50 -9.82
CA SER A 29 -5.40 2.41 -9.30
C SER A 29 -4.35 1.72 -8.42
N LEU A 30 -3.19 2.36 -8.28
CA LEU A 30 -2.13 1.94 -7.35
C LEU A 30 -2.61 1.88 -5.90
N ALA A 31 -3.37 2.88 -5.44
CA ALA A 31 -3.84 2.95 -4.07
C ALA A 31 -4.81 1.79 -3.75
N ALA A 32 -5.77 1.53 -4.65
CA ALA A 32 -6.70 0.42 -4.51
C ALA A 32 -5.97 -0.92 -4.54
N ALA A 33 -4.99 -1.09 -5.43
CA ALA A 33 -4.19 -2.31 -5.51
C ALA A 33 -3.38 -2.58 -4.22
N VAL A 34 -2.71 -1.57 -3.68
CA VAL A 34 -1.97 -1.68 -2.40
C VAL A 34 -2.92 -2.06 -1.25
N GLU A 35 -4.05 -1.37 -1.13
CA GLU A 35 -5.03 -1.62 -0.08
C GLU A 35 -5.59 -3.06 -0.17
N GLN A 36 -5.99 -3.46 -1.37
CA GLN A 36 -6.63 -4.74 -1.61
C GLN A 36 -5.65 -5.92 -1.44
N LEU A 37 -4.42 -5.81 -1.95
CA LEU A 37 -3.40 -6.83 -1.75
C LEU A 37 -3.07 -7.00 -0.27
N THR A 38 -2.91 -5.89 0.47
CA THR A 38 -2.64 -5.94 1.91
C THR A 38 -3.79 -6.62 2.65
N ARG A 39 -5.04 -6.33 2.27
CA ARG A 39 -6.23 -6.98 2.81
C ARG A 39 -6.23 -8.49 2.54
N TRP A 40 -5.97 -8.92 1.31
CA TRP A 40 -5.93 -10.35 0.98
C TRP A 40 -4.82 -11.11 1.70
N LEU A 41 -3.65 -10.50 1.89
CA LEU A 41 -2.54 -11.07 2.65
C LEU A 41 -2.90 -11.21 4.13
N LYS A 42 -3.52 -10.18 4.72
CA LYS A 42 -4.00 -10.17 6.10
C LYS A 42 -5.10 -11.19 6.37
N ASP A 43 -6.03 -11.32 5.44
CA ASP A 43 -7.16 -12.28 5.53
C ASP A 43 -6.72 -13.72 5.21
N GLY A 44 -5.45 -13.94 4.82
CA GLY A 44 -4.94 -15.25 4.42
C GLY A 44 -5.50 -15.77 3.10
N LYS A 45 -6.15 -14.91 2.29
CA LYS A 45 -6.69 -15.25 0.97
C LYS A 45 -5.60 -15.38 -0.09
N LEU A 46 -4.51 -14.62 0.07
CA LEU A 46 -3.35 -14.66 -0.79
C LEU A 46 -2.17 -15.27 -0.03
N ALA A 47 -1.83 -16.51 -0.35
CA ALA A 47 -0.68 -17.19 0.23
C ALA A 47 0.61 -16.49 -0.20
N TRP A 48 1.54 -16.40 0.74
CA TRP A 48 2.83 -15.74 0.55
C TRP A 48 3.94 -16.53 1.22
N THR A 49 5.16 -16.30 0.75
CA THR A 49 6.39 -16.79 1.35
C THR A 49 7.47 -15.71 1.25
N CYS A 50 8.59 -15.91 1.90
CA CYS A 50 9.74 -15.01 1.82
C CYS A 50 11.03 -15.82 1.71
N MET A 51 12.08 -15.19 1.17
CA MET A 51 13.40 -15.83 1.08
C MET A 51 14.16 -15.76 2.40
N SER A 52 13.95 -14.70 3.17
CA SER A 52 14.58 -14.54 4.47
C SER A 52 13.61 -13.90 5.45
N TRP A 53 13.63 -14.41 6.67
CA TRP A 53 12.81 -13.95 7.78
C TRP A 53 13.72 -13.59 8.96
N SER A 54 13.45 -12.44 9.56
CA SER A 54 14.10 -11.98 10.78
C SER A 54 13.02 -11.51 11.74
N GLY A 55 12.76 -12.28 12.79
CA GLY A 55 11.81 -11.93 13.83
C GLY A 55 12.07 -12.78 15.06
N LEU A 56 11.56 -12.35 16.21
CA LEU A 56 11.57 -13.17 17.41
C LEU A 56 10.58 -14.32 17.23
N ASP A 57 11.02 -15.54 17.52
CA ASP A 57 10.11 -16.65 17.74
C ASP A 57 9.36 -16.47 19.07
N ALA A 58 8.49 -17.43 19.39
CA ALA A 58 7.68 -17.35 20.61
C ALA A 58 8.55 -17.30 21.89
N GLU A 59 9.66 -18.03 21.91
CA GLU A 59 10.58 -18.08 23.04
C GLU A 59 11.37 -16.79 23.19
N GLY A 60 11.95 -16.28 22.10
CA GLY A 60 12.65 -15.01 22.05
C GLY A 60 11.74 -13.84 22.44
N LEU A 61 10.47 -13.85 21.98
CA LEU A 61 9.50 -12.83 22.40
C LEU A 61 9.16 -12.94 23.89
N ALA A 62 9.02 -14.15 24.43
CA ALA A 62 8.79 -14.36 25.85
C ALA A 62 9.99 -13.88 26.70
N MET A 63 11.22 -14.13 26.23
CA MET A 63 12.43 -13.66 26.87
C MET A 63 12.51 -12.13 26.89
N GLU A 64 12.25 -11.46 25.76
CA GLU A 64 12.25 -10.00 25.70
C GLU A 64 11.13 -9.37 26.55
N LYS A 65 9.96 -10.03 26.63
CA LYS A 65 8.90 -9.63 27.56
C LYS A 65 9.35 -9.74 29.02
N ARG A 66 10.07 -10.81 29.40
CA ARG A 66 10.62 -10.97 30.75
C ARG A 66 11.66 -9.89 31.06
N LYS A 67 12.63 -9.66 30.16
CA LYS A 67 13.64 -8.59 30.31
C LYS A 67 13.00 -7.22 30.49
N LYS A 68 11.92 -6.94 29.74
CA LYS A 68 11.19 -5.69 29.88
C LYS A 68 10.56 -5.55 31.27
N LEU A 69 9.90 -6.60 31.77
CA LEU A 69 9.31 -6.60 33.12
C LEU A 69 10.38 -6.37 34.19
N GLU A 70 11.49 -7.10 34.12
CA GLU A 70 12.63 -6.93 35.04
C GLU A 70 13.19 -5.49 35.00
N ALA A 71 13.30 -4.90 33.80
CA ALA A 71 13.75 -3.52 33.65
C ALA A 71 12.74 -2.49 34.19
N GLU A 72 11.43 -2.74 34.04
CA GLU A 72 10.37 -1.89 34.60
C GLU A 72 10.36 -1.94 36.14
N ASP A 73 10.54 -3.12 36.74
CA ASP A 73 10.64 -3.29 38.19
C ASP A 73 11.85 -2.54 38.78
N LEU A 74 13.00 -2.59 38.10
CA LEU A 74 14.20 -1.85 38.51
C LEU A 74 14.02 -0.33 38.45
N VAL A 75 13.31 0.18 37.44
CA VAL A 75 13.01 1.61 37.32
C VAL A 75 12.05 2.05 38.43
N GLN A 76 11.05 1.23 38.75
CA GLN A 76 10.10 1.53 39.84
C GLN A 76 10.83 1.67 41.18
N HIS A 77 11.73 0.73 41.51
CA HIS A 77 12.53 0.79 42.73
C HIS A 77 13.47 2.01 42.80
N ARG A 78 14.04 2.46 41.67
CA ARG A 78 14.87 3.68 41.66
C ARG A 78 14.06 4.96 41.79
N SER A 79 12.85 5.01 41.21
CA SER A 79 11.98 6.18 41.33
C SER A 79 11.57 6.46 42.78
N GLU A 80 11.45 5.42 43.61
CA GLU A 80 11.17 5.55 45.05
C GLU A 80 12.34 6.16 45.83
N GLN A 81 13.56 6.12 45.29
CA GLN A 81 14.76 6.70 45.89
C GLN A 81 14.99 8.17 45.50
N GLY A 82 14.01 8.82 44.84
CA GLY A 82 14.05 10.24 44.50
C GLY A 82 14.90 10.59 43.27
N ASP A 83 15.37 9.59 42.52
CA ASP A 83 16.20 9.80 41.33
C ASP A 83 15.33 9.75 40.06
N SER A 84 15.02 10.92 39.51
CA SER A 84 14.18 11.07 38.31
C SER A 84 14.95 10.64 37.04
N THR A 85 15.16 9.34 36.88
CA THR A 85 15.74 8.80 35.65
C THR A 85 14.65 8.64 34.57
N GLY A 86 14.99 9.05 33.34
CA GLY A 86 14.05 9.15 32.22
C GLY A 86 13.35 7.82 31.89
N ARG A 87 12.07 7.91 31.53
CA ARG A 87 11.21 6.76 31.20
C ARG A 87 11.76 6.01 29.99
N ILE A 88 12.30 4.81 30.18
CA ILE A 88 12.73 3.94 29.08
C ILE A 88 11.49 3.36 28.40
N ILE A 89 11.21 3.77 27.17
CA ILE A 89 10.09 3.24 26.38
C ILE A 89 10.54 1.97 25.65
N TYR A 90 10.29 0.80 26.26
CA TYR A 90 10.47 -0.49 25.60
C TYR A 90 9.31 -0.79 24.63
N SER A 91 9.59 -0.66 23.34
CA SER A 91 8.70 -1.05 22.25
C SER A 91 8.98 -2.50 21.82
N LEU A 92 8.30 -3.47 22.44
CA LEU A 92 8.38 -4.88 22.01
C LEU A 92 7.44 -5.17 20.83
N PRO A 93 7.74 -6.18 19.99
CA PRO A 93 6.79 -6.72 19.02
C PRO A 93 5.50 -7.20 19.70
N THR A 94 4.38 -7.13 18.98
CA THR A 94 3.07 -7.49 19.56
C THR A 94 2.86 -9.00 19.61
N ALA A 95 3.36 -9.72 18.61
CA ALA A 95 3.29 -11.18 18.51
C ALA A 95 4.57 -11.74 17.85
N ALA A 96 4.77 -13.05 17.98
CA ALA A 96 5.76 -13.78 17.21
C ALA A 96 5.08 -14.28 15.94
N TYR A 97 5.68 -14.01 14.79
CA TYR A 97 5.15 -14.44 13.49
C TYR A 97 6.11 -15.43 12.85
N SER A 98 5.59 -16.20 11.90
CA SER A 98 6.37 -17.12 11.06
C SER A 98 6.23 -16.75 9.58
N PRO A 99 7.17 -17.16 8.70
CA PRO A 99 6.98 -17.05 7.26
C PRO A 99 5.64 -17.62 6.82
N GLY A 100 4.88 -16.86 6.03
CA GLY A 100 3.55 -17.24 5.54
C GLY A 100 2.40 -16.95 6.51
N ASP A 101 2.66 -16.50 7.74
CA ASP A 101 1.62 -16.17 8.72
C ASP A 101 0.83 -14.91 8.28
N PRO A 102 -0.50 -15.01 8.06
CA PRO A 102 -1.35 -13.85 7.76
C PRO A 102 -1.32 -12.79 8.87
N GLY A 103 -1.10 -13.20 10.12
CA GLY A 103 -1.03 -12.32 11.29
C GLY A 103 0.05 -11.24 11.18
N PHE A 104 1.14 -11.52 10.45
CA PHE A 104 2.19 -10.54 10.17
C PHE A 104 1.64 -9.30 9.44
N TRP A 105 0.74 -9.50 8.48
CA TRP A 105 0.11 -8.42 7.71
C TRP A 105 -0.97 -7.65 8.50
N GLY A 106 -1.36 -8.16 9.67
CA GLY A 106 -2.18 -7.43 10.64
C GLY A 106 -1.39 -6.43 11.48
N ALA A 107 -0.05 -6.51 11.48
CA ALA A 107 0.80 -5.60 12.23
C ALA A 107 0.91 -4.22 11.58
N LYS A 108 1.49 -3.26 12.30
CA LYS A 108 1.82 -1.93 11.75
C LYS A 108 3.10 -2.02 10.91
N LEU A 109 2.94 -2.37 9.64
CA LEU A 109 4.04 -2.61 8.70
C LEU A 109 4.48 -1.35 7.94
N ARG A 110 5.76 -1.33 7.56
CA ARG A 110 6.32 -0.57 6.44
C ARG A 110 6.56 -1.57 5.32
N ILE A 111 5.95 -1.34 4.15
CA ILE A 111 6.03 -2.24 3.00
C ILE A 111 6.81 -1.52 1.89
N ASP A 112 7.90 -2.13 1.45
CA ASP A 112 8.62 -1.74 0.23
C ASP A 112 8.22 -2.69 -0.90
N TRP A 113 7.24 -2.25 -1.68
CA TRP A 113 6.72 -3.01 -2.82
C TRP A 113 7.76 -3.22 -3.91
N LYS A 114 8.71 -2.29 -4.08
CA LYS A 114 9.76 -2.41 -5.09
C LYS A 114 10.89 -3.33 -4.62
N GLY A 115 11.24 -3.25 -3.33
CA GLY A 115 12.20 -4.14 -2.67
C GLY A 115 11.67 -5.55 -2.41
N ASN A 116 10.35 -5.76 -2.48
CA ASN A 116 9.68 -7.00 -2.06
C ASN A 116 9.93 -7.29 -0.58
N GLU A 117 9.81 -6.27 0.26
CA GLU A 117 10.10 -6.37 1.70
C GLU A 117 8.96 -5.80 2.54
N ALA A 118 8.80 -6.35 3.73
CA ALA A 118 7.92 -5.79 4.74
C ALA A 118 8.58 -5.91 6.12
N SER A 119 8.42 -4.86 6.94
CA SER A 119 8.94 -4.83 8.30
C SER A 119 7.98 -4.14 9.24
N GLU A 120 7.84 -4.63 10.46
CA GLU A 120 7.13 -3.90 11.52
C GLU A 120 7.80 -2.54 11.80
N ALA A 121 7.00 -1.51 12.07
CA ALA A 121 7.52 -0.15 12.31
C ALA A 121 8.27 0.01 13.64
N ARG A 122 8.28 -1.02 14.49
CA ARG A 122 8.89 -1.01 15.83
C ARG A 122 10.39 -1.35 15.77
N ARG A 123 11.14 -0.89 16.77
CA ARG A 123 12.54 -1.29 16.96
C ARG A 123 12.59 -2.80 17.21
N HIS A 124 13.41 -3.54 16.47
CA HIS A 124 13.47 -5.01 16.49
C HIS A 124 12.18 -5.72 16.05
N GLY A 125 11.34 -5.04 15.30
CA GLY A 125 10.16 -5.65 14.69
C GLY A 125 10.51 -6.72 13.65
N SER A 126 9.57 -7.62 13.39
CA SER A 126 9.74 -8.70 12.43
C SER A 126 9.90 -8.15 11.01
N ARG A 127 10.70 -8.83 10.19
CA ARG A 127 11.03 -8.45 8.82
C ARG A 127 11.02 -9.67 7.89
N ALA A 128 10.33 -9.51 6.77
CA ALA A 128 10.32 -10.45 5.65
C ALA A 128 11.01 -9.83 4.44
N LEU A 129 11.94 -10.57 3.83
CA LEU A 129 12.71 -10.16 2.66
C LEU A 129 12.45 -11.10 1.48
N GLY A 130 12.38 -10.54 0.28
CA GLY A 130 12.14 -11.32 -0.93
C GLY A 130 10.77 -11.99 -0.89
N ILE A 131 9.73 -11.20 -0.62
CA ILE A 131 8.35 -11.68 -0.50
C ILE A 131 7.83 -12.08 -1.88
N LYS A 132 7.26 -13.28 -1.93
CA LYS A 132 6.55 -13.80 -3.09
C LYS A 132 5.14 -14.25 -2.72
N VAL A 133 4.21 -14.14 -3.65
CA VAL A 133 2.82 -14.54 -3.49
C VAL A 133 2.42 -15.56 -4.55
N SER A 134 1.40 -16.36 -4.28
CA SER A 134 0.84 -17.32 -5.24
C SER A 134 0.21 -16.59 -6.43
N ARG A 135 0.70 -16.85 -7.64
CA ARG A 135 0.15 -16.27 -8.87
C ARG A 135 -1.26 -16.79 -9.13
N ALA A 136 -1.48 -18.10 -9.06
CA ALA A 136 -2.81 -18.69 -9.24
C ALA A 136 -3.86 -18.05 -8.31
N GLN A 137 -3.53 -17.87 -7.02
CA GLN A 137 -4.46 -17.23 -6.08
C GLN A 137 -4.64 -15.74 -6.37
N LEU A 138 -3.57 -15.03 -6.73
CA LEU A 138 -3.70 -13.62 -7.14
C LEU A 138 -4.65 -13.49 -8.34
N THR A 139 -4.47 -14.29 -9.38
CA THR A 139 -5.33 -14.28 -10.56
C THR A 139 -6.78 -14.62 -10.21
N ALA A 140 -7.02 -15.63 -9.36
CA ALA A 140 -8.37 -15.98 -8.92
C ALA A 140 -9.07 -14.93 -8.04
N LEU A 141 -8.29 -14.03 -7.42
CA LEU A 141 -8.81 -12.94 -6.58
C LEU A 141 -9.01 -11.63 -7.36
N LEU A 142 -8.31 -11.46 -8.49
CA LEU A 142 -8.51 -10.32 -9.37
C LEU A 142 -9.84 -10.46 -10.10
N PRO A 143 -10.57 -9.36 -10.32
CA PRO A 143 -11.79 -9.41 -11.11
C PRO A 143 -11.47 -9.78 -12.58
N ASP A 144 -12.26 -10.68 -13.16
CA ASP A 144 -12.08 -11.19 -14.54
C ASP A 144 -12.23 -10.08 -15.60
N GLU A 145 -13.09 -9.11 -15.32
CA GLU A 145 -13.18 -7.87 -16.08
C GLU A 145 -12.55 -6.74 -15.25
N PRO A 146 -11.69 -5.90 -15.84
CA PRO A 146 -11.23 -4.69 -15.16
C PRO A 146 -12.50 -3.99 -14.70
N HIS A 147 -12.62 -3.75 -13.39
CA HIS A 147 -13.88 -3.35 -12.78
C HIS A 147 -14.48 -2.24 -13.64
N ASP A 148 -15.53 -2.57 -14.38
CA ASP A 148 -16.37 -1.63 -15.11
C ASP A 148 -17.26 -0.96 -14.05
N GLY A 149 -16.58 -0.43 -13.02
CA GLY A 149 -17.11 0.05 -11.78
C GLY A 149 -17.98 1.24 -12.07
N GLU A 150 -19.24 0.95 -12.35
CA GLU A 150 -20.40 1.68 -11.89
C GLU A 150 -20.16 3.19 -11.84
N LYS A 151 -20.20 3.82 -13.03
CA LYS A 151 -20.62 5.21 -13.25
C LYS A 151 -20.21 6.18 -12.16
N VAL A 152 -18.93 6.18 -11.82
CA VAL A 152 -18.18 7.34 -11.32
C VAL A 152 -16.93 7.30 -12.16
N ARG A 153 -16.93 7.99 -13.31
CA ARG A 153 -15.68 8.29 -13.99
C ARG A 153 -14.80 8.96 -12.95
N GLY A 154 -13.87 8.20 -12.36
CA GLY A 154 -13.00 8.70 -11.31
C GLY A 154 -12.36 9.97 -11.84
N ALA A 155 -12.30 11.02 -11.03
CA ALA A 155 -11.81 12.32 -11.49
C ALA A 155 -10.46 12.21 -12.22
N ALA A 156 -9.62 11.25 -11.83
CA ALA A 156 -8.38 10.90 -12.51
C ALA A 156 -8.59 10.45 -13.98
N VAL A 157 -9.53 9.53 -14.23
CA VAL A 157 -9.87 9.04 -15.59
C VAL A 157 -10.43 10.18 -16.43
N TRP A 158 -11.42 10.91 -15.89
CA TRP A 158 -12.01 12.04 -16.59
C TRP A 158 -10.96 13.12 -16.93
N ILE A 159 -10.09 13.47 -15.97
CA ILE A 159 -9.03 14.46 -16.17
C ILE A 159 -8.01 13.97 -17.20
N THR A 160 -7.64 12.68 -17.17
CA THR A 160 -6.71 12.08 -18.13
C THR A 160 -7.24 12.18 -19.56
N ASP A 161 -8.49 11.76 -19.77
CA ASP A 161 -9.15 11.82 -21.06
C ASP A 161 -9.29 13.27 -21.54
N GLU A 162 -9.65 14.16 -20.62
CA GLU A 162 -9.83 15.58 -20.94
C GLU A 162 -8.52 16.26 -21.33
N VAL A 163 -7.42 15.98 -20.63
CA VAL A 163 -6.09 16.50 -20.98
C VAL A 163 -5.66 15.98 -22.35
N LYS A 164 -5.84 14.67 -22.62
CA LYS A 164 -5.54 14.08 -23.93
C LYS A 164 -6.37 14.72 -25.04
N ARG A 165 -7.67 14.90 -24.82
CA ARG A 165 -8.58 15.56 -25.77
C ARG A 165 -8.16 17.01 -26.04
N MET A 166 -7.92 17.80 -24.99
CA MET A 166 -7.49 19.18 -25.13
C MET A 166 -6.15 19.30 -25.87
N ARG A 167 -5.24 18.35 -25.67
CA ARG A 167 -3.97 18.29 -26.40
C ARG A 167 -4.19 17.98 -27.87
N ALA A 168 -4.99 16.96 -28.19
CA ALA A 168 -5.32 16.60 -29.58
C ALA A 168 -6.00 17.75 -30.33
N GLU A 169 -6.82 18.54 -29.63
CA GLU A 169 -7.47 19.74 -30.16
C GLU A 169 -6.57 20.99 -30.23
N GLY A 170 -5.30 20.90 -29.81
CA GLY A 170 -4.38 22.04 -29.76
C GLY A 170 -4.78 23.14 -28.76
N LYS A 171 -5.66 22.82 -27.79
CA LYS A 171 -6.18 23.78 -26.78
C LYS A 171 -5.28 23.95 -25.57
N ILE A 172 -4.17 23.20 -25.50
CA ILE A 172 -3.15 23.37 -24.45
C ILE A 172 -1.95 24.08 -25.08
N PRO A 173 -1.70 25.36 -24.73
CA PRO A 173 -0.47 26.04 -25.14
C PRO A 173 0.77 25.29 -24.66
N PRO A 174 1.85 25.23 -25.46
CA PRO A 174 3.07 24.51 -25.10
C PRO A 174 3.76 25.07 -23.85
N ASP A 175 3.50 26.34 -23.53
CA ASP A 175 4.05 27.11 -22.41
C ASP A 175 3.04 27.31 -21.26
N ILE A 176 1.90 26.62 -21.27
CA ILE A 176 0.91 26.70 -20.19
C ILE A 176 1.60 26.40 -18.85
N ARG A 177 1.18 27.02 -17.74
CA ARG A 177 1.66 26.64 -16.40
C ARG A 177 0.77 25.54 -15.83
N ILE A 178 1.35 24.64 -15.02
CA ILE A 178 0.59 23.54 -14.37
C ILE A 178 -0.64 24.05 -13.58
N THR A 179 -0.51 25.20 -12.93
CA THR A 179 -1.60 25.84 -12.19
C THR A 179 -2.73 26.30 -13.11
N ASP A 180 -2.41 26.83 -14.28
CA ASP A 180 -3.40 27.31 -15.25
C ASP A 180 -4.12 26.13 -15.89
N LEU A 181 -3.38 25.07 -16.24
CA LEU A 181 -3.98 23.81 -16.69
C LEU A 181 -4.95 23.24 -15.65
N ALA A 182 -4.53 23.17 -14.38
CA ALA A 182 -5.38 22.67 -13.30
C ALA A 182 -6.67 23.50 -13.11
N ARG A 183 -6.61 24.83 -13.27
CA ARG A 183 -7.80 25.72 -13.22
C ARG A 183 -8.71 25.53 -14.44
N VAL A 184 -8.15 25.29 -15.62
CA VAL A 184 -8.96 24.97 -16.81
C VAL A 184 -9.69 23.64 -16.61
N LEU A 185 -8.99 22.61 -16.13
CA LEU A 185 -9.57 21.30 -15.83
C LEU A 185 -10.64 21.38 -14.74
N GLU A 186 -10.43 22.13 -13.67
CA GLU A 186 -11.45 22.36 -12.62
C GLU A 186 -12.73 22.95 -13.23
N ARG A 187 -12.62 24.01 -14.04
CA ARG A 187 -13.78 24.66 -14.67
C ARG A 187 -14.52 23.71 -15.61
N ARG A 188 -13.79 22.97 -16.44
CA ARG A 188 -14.38 22.01 -17.38
C ARG A 188 -15.03 20.83 -16.67
N MET A 189 -14.40 20.32 -15.61
CA MET A 189 -14.95 19.23 -14.79
C MET A 189 -16.20 19.69 -14.05
N ALA A 190 -16.19 20.89 -13.48
CA ALA A 190 -17.37 21.47 -12.85
C ALA A 190 -18.52 21.67 -13.86
N ASN A 191 -18.21 21.98 -15.12
CA ASN A 191 -19.23 22.06 -16.17
C ASN A 191 -19.76 20.67 -16.56
N ALA A 192 -18.87 19.67 -16.73
CA ALA A 192 -19.28 18.30 -17.01
C ALA A 192 -20.15 17.72 -15.89
N ALA A 193 -19.80 17.97 -14.63
CA ALA A 193 -20.55 17.53 -13.46
C ALA A 193 -21.98 18.10 -13.36
N LYS A 194 -22.30 19.19 -14.10
CA LYS A 194 -23.69 19.69 -14.20
C LYS A 194 -24.56 18.78 -15.07
N HIS A 195 -23.96 18.10 -16.05
CA HIS A 195 -24.64 17.25 -17.01
C HIS A 195 -24.46 15.76 -16.71
N ASP A 196 -23.45 15.43 -15.91
CA ASP A 196 -23.09 14.07 -15.55
C ASP A 196 -22.95 13.96 -14.01
N GLN A 197 -23.98 13.42 -13.37
CA GLN A 197 -24.04 13.23 -11.92
C GLN A 197 -23.01 12.22 -11.40
N SER A 198 -22.37 11.44 -12.29
CA SER A 198 -21.27 10.55 -11.92
C SER A 198 -19.97 11.30 -11.60
N LEU A 199 -19.85 12.56 -11.99
CA LEU A 199 -18.64 13.35 -11.81
C LEU A 199 -18.72 14.22 -10.56
N ARG A 200 -17.74 14.08 -9.67
CA ARG A 200 -17.56 14.99 -8.54
C ARG A 200 -16.48 16.01 -8.85
N ALA A 201 -16.84 17.28 -8.91
CA ALA A 201 -15.89 18.36 -9.16
C ALA A 201 -14.76 18.39 -8.11
N ILE A 202 -13.52 18.37 -8.57
CA ILE A 202 -12.32 18.48 -7.73
C ILE A 202 -11.73 19.88 -7.83
N LYS A 203 -11.24 20.41 -6.69
CA LYS A 203 -10.58 21.71 -6.65
C LYS A 203 -9.23 21.71 -7.36
N TRP A 204 -8.90 22.79 -8.06
CA TRP A 204 -7.66 22.90 -8.86
C TRP A 204 -6.37 22.61 -8.07
N LYS A 205 -6.32 22.92 -6.77
CA LYS A 205 -5.16 22.63 -5.91
C LYS A 205 -4.86 21.12 -5.85
N SER A 206 -5.93 20.30 -5.77
CA SER A 206 -5.80 18.84 -5.76
C SER A 206 -5.41 18.33 -7.14
N ILE A 207 -6.07 18.82 -8.20
CA ILE A 207 -5.74 18.47 -9.61
C ILE A 207 -4.26 18.74 -9.89
N ARG A 208 -3.74 19.92 -9.54
CA ARG A 208 -2.34 20.30 -9.76
C ARG A 208 -1.35 19.29 -9.15
N ASN A 209 -1.59 18.87 -7.91
CA ASN A 209 -0.70 17.93 -7.22
C ASN A 209 -0.76 16.54 -7.89
N GLN A 210 -1.94 16.16 -8.39
CA GLN A 210 -2.17 14.87 -9.02
C GLN A 210 -1.68 14.79 -10.47
N LEU A 211 -1.65 15.90 -11.22
CA LEU A 211 -1.18 15.91 -12.62
C LEU A 211 0.24 15.34 -12.76
N VAL A 212 1.12 15.60 -11.79
CA VAL A 212 2.48 15.03 -11.76
C VAL A 212 2.42 13.53 -11.44
N ALA A 213 1.64 13.14 -10.43
CA ALA A 213 1.49 11.74 -10.02
C ALA A 213 0.88 10.86 -11.13
N TRP A 214 -0.01 11.43 -11.94
CA TRP A 214 -0.65 10.75 -13.07
C TRP A 214 0.17 10.80 -14.37
N GLY A 215 1.35 11.43 -14.37
CA GLY A 215 2.18 11.55 -15.58
C GLY A 215 1.57 12.45 -16.68
N LEU A 216 0.63 13.33 -16.31
CA LEU A 216 0.00 14.31 -17.20
C LEU A 216 0.73 15.65 -17.22
N TRP A 217 1.90 15.72 -16.60
CA TRP A 217 2.76 16.89 -16.57
C TRP A 217 4.24 16.51 -16.63
N PRO A 218 5.09 17.20 -17.42
CA PRO A 218 4.75 18.30 -18.34
C PRO A 218 3.96 17.82 -19.56
N VAL A 219 3.02 18.65 -20.03
CA VAL A 219 2.06 18.26 -21.09
C VAL A 219 2.76 17.82 -22.37
N ALA A 220 3.93 18.40 -22.69
CA ALA A 220 4.71 18.06 -23.88
C ALA A 220 5.11 16.57 -23.96
N LEU A 221 5.22 15.87 -22.83
CA LEU A 221 5.66 14.48 -22.75
C LEU A 221 4.54 13.44 -22.84
N ILE A 222 3.28 13.88 -22.79
CA ILE A 222 2.14 12.97 -22.99
C ILE A 222 2.23 12.37 -24.41
N LYS A 223 1.87 11.12 -24.63
CA LYS A 223 1.81 10.53 -25.98
C LYS A 223 0.38 10.50 -26.46
#